data_AF-A0ABD3G964-F1
#
_entry.id   AF-A0ABD3G964-F1
#
_cell.length_a   1.000
_cell.length_b   1.000
_cell.length_c   1.000
_cell.angle_alpha   90.00
_cell.angle_beta   90.00
_cell.angle_gamma   90.00
#
_symmetry.space_group_name_H-M   'P 1'
#
loop_
_entity.id
_entity.type
_entity.pdbx_description
1 polymer ?
#
loop_
_entity_poly.entity_id
_entity_poly.type
_entity_poly.pdbx_seq_one_letter_code
_entity_poly.pdbx_strand_id
1 'polypeptide(L)'
;MTDSSPTDIEAARLLSGSRSSVSSPPVSRKLLACMPMLVLAAVTTMVGMTVIIGSGGVDFGTGNSVASSVSNSATFLAADVAANVSHPDSQWYQRSDNFDESVGRDRGVVTCMHDGVLPLGLSLVRELRCLGNQELIQVYHCGQEELSNSSKAMLLGADNRLEMVDVCSDLVGRGVLTDNMAAQFRSWWIKPLAMYHTDVRHVMLLDVDDIFVKNPAVLRDLDGYRSTGTTFFYDRVVKNCRKFMSGMDGNMQYMDKLIATFNYERFNITGDVKPSENALKSFAYNNNTCHEMDSSLVLVDKERVGQPAMDVMLWFITEERFRYQFSFGDKETFWLAMEVAHVPYFFSPWGVSVVSSSPNKDMKEHSDTLCGSILQYMPVDDINPEMLYVNGKALVDPYPSGVEGVATARRQNLYNTFPTHMVPRQQRTPTKPSRQQFTIECMVGLGSTPLPDSFAGALMRRRLHFLGVTTGVLGSLQHCETYERDF
;
A
#
# COMPACT_ATOMS: atom_id res chain seq x y z
N MET A 1 7.69 -5.22 -61.13
CA MET A 1 6.37 -5.89 -61.16
C MET A 1 6.61 -7.37 -60.87
N THR A 2 5.99 -7.84 -59.78
CA THR A 2 5.61 -9.24 -59.45
C THR A 2 6.69 -10.33 -59.37
N ASP A 3 7.29 -10.46 -58.17
CA ASP A 3 6.90 -11.42 -57.11
C ASP A 3 6.72 -12.92 -57.45
N SER A 4 7.55 -13.79 -56.85
CA SER A 4 7.14 -14.72 -55.75
C SER A 4 8.14 -15.89 -55.55
N SER A 5 8.46 -16.12 -54.28
CA SER A 5 9.38 -17.09 -53.68
C SER A 5 8.85 -18.53 -53.61
N PRO A 6 9.73 -19.57 -53.55
CA PRO A 6 9.35 -20.93 -53.14
C PRO A 6 9.55 -21.16 -51.63
N THR A 7 8.61 -21.87 -51.01
CA THR A 7 8.55 -22.23 -49.59
C THR A 7 9.23 -23.56 -49.26
N ASP A 8 9.70 -23.60 -48.02
CA ASP A 8 10.59 -24.54 -47.35
C ASP A 8 10.11 -25.99 -47.19
N ILE A 9 11.10 -26.87 -47.29
CA ILE A 9 11.09 -28.30 -47.01
C ILE A 9 11.60 -28.50 -45.58
N GLU A 10 10.74 -28.56 -44.55
CA GLU A 10 11.02 -29.27 -43.29
C GLU A 10 9.85 -29.30 -42.28
N ALA A 11 8.72 -29.92 -42.63
CA ALA A 11 7.65 -30.17 -41.64
C ALA A 11 6.77 -31.39 -41.97
N ALA A 12 7.34 -32.46 -42.52
CA ALA A 12 6.57 -33.65 -42.94
C ALA A 12 7.19 -34.99 -42.49
N ARG A 13 7.73 -35.05 -41.28
CA ARG A 13 8.06 -36.32 -40.60
C ARG A 13 7.74 -36.20 -39.12
N LEU A 14 6.53 -36.60 -38.73
CA LEU A 14 6.18 -37.15 -37.40
C LEU A 14 4.69 -37.57 -37.34
N LEU A 15 4.20 -38.30 -38.36
CA LEU A 15 2.88 -38.95 -38.32
C LEU A 15 2.97 -40.38 -38.87
N SER A 16 3.58 -41.27 -38.09
CA SER A 16 3.41 -42.72 -38.25
C SER A 16 3.61 -43.42 -36.91
N GLY A 17 2.51 -43.66 -36.20
CA GLY A 17 2.47 -44.44 -34.95
C GLY A 17 1.09 -45.09 -34.82
N SER A 18 1.06 -46.41 -34.94
CA SER A 18 -0.10 -47.30 -35.08
C SER A 18 -1.08 -47.30 -33.91
N ARG A 19 -2.38 -47.39 -34.23
CA ARG A 19 -3.49 -47.68 -33.30
C ARG A 19 -3.41 -49.12 -32.75
N SER A 20 -3.54 -49.28 -31.44
CA SER A 20 -3.98 -50.53 -30.79
C SER A 20 -5.27 -50.29 -30.02
N SER A 21 -6.33 -51.03 -30.37
CA SER A 21 -7.65 -51.00 -29.75
C SER A 21 -7.67 -51.76 -28.42
N VAL A 22 -8.16 -51.13 -27.35
CA VAL A 22 -8.56 -51.81 -26.11
C VAL A 22 -10.05 -51.53 -25.88
N SER A 23 -10.85 -52.61 -25.81
CA SER A 23 -12.29 -52.57 -25.55
C SER A 23 -12.58 -52.61 -24.04
N SER A 24 -13.36 -51.66 -23.54
CA SER A 24 -13.93 -51.68 -22.18
C SER A 24 -15.25 -52.47 -22.13
N PRO A 25 -15.62 -53.12 -21.00
CA PRO A 25 -16.83 -53.93 -20.90
C PRO A 25 -18.11 -53.06 -20.76
N PRO A 26 -19.31 -53.60 -21.03
CA PRO A 26 -20.53 -52.82 -21.03
C PRO A 26 -21.01 -52.56 -19.60
N VAL A 27 -21.18 -51.28 -19.24
CA VAL A 27 -21.80 -50.88 -17.98
C VAL A 27 -23.32 -51.07 -18.08
N SER A 28 -23.88 -51.79 -17.10
CA SER A 28 -25.31 -52.11 -16.99
C SER A 28 -26.19 -50.85 -16.90
N ARG A 29 -27.21 -50.78 -17.77
CA ARG A 29 -28.25 -49.74 -17.85
C ARG A 29 -29.08 -49.53 -16.57
N LYS A 30 -28.86 -50.32 -15.51
CA LYS A 30 -29.50 -50.12 -14.20
C LYS A 30 -28.77 -49.13 -13.29
N LEU A 31 -27.51 -48.76 -13.58
CA LEU A 31 -26.74 -47.78 -12.78
C LEU A 31 -26.99 -46.31 -13.17
N LEU A 32 -27.57 -46.03 -14.34
CA LEU A 32 -27.95 -44.67 -14.73
C LEU A 32 -29.29 -44.19 -14.12
N ALA A 33 -30.11 -45.10 -13.57
CA ALA A 33 -31.40 -44.75 -12.99
C ALA A 33 -31.33 -44.33 -11.51
N CYS A 34 -30.18 -44.54 -10.83
CA CYS A 34 -30.00 -44.19 -9.42
C CYS A 34 -29.19 -42.91 -9.18
N MET A 35 -28.61 -42.31 -10.23
CA MET A 35 -27.90 -41.03 -10.12
C MET A 35 -28.78 -39.84 -9.69
N PRO A 36 -30.05 -39.68 -10.12
CA PRO A 36 -30.85 -38.53 -9.66
C PRO A 36 -31.33 -38.64 -8.21
N MET A 37 -31.34 -39.84 -7.61
CA MET A 37 -31.72 -40.04 -6.20
C MET A 37 -30.54 -39.84 -5.23
N LEU A 38 -29.31 -40.13 -5.66
CA LEU A 38 -28.09 -39.85 -4.86
C LEU A 38 -27.76 -38.36 -4.81
N VAL A 39 -28.06 -37.60 -5.87
CA VAL A 39 -27.89 -36.15 -5.89
C VAL A 39 -28.90 -35.45 -4.96
N LEU A 40 -30.13 -35.95 -4.86
CA LEU A 40 -31.15 -35.36 -3.98
C LEU A 40 -30.88 -35.62 -2.48
N ALA A 41 -30.27 -36.76 -2.14
CA ALA A 41 -29.84 -37.07 -0.76
C ALA A 41 -28.59 -36.26 -0.33
N ALA A 42 -27.68 -35.96 -1.27
CA ALA A 42 -26.54 -35.08 -1.02
C ALA A 42 -26.95 -33.60 -0.87
N VAL A 43 -27.97 -33.15 -1.62
CA VAL A 43 -28.49 -31.78 -1.51
C VAL A 43 -29.27 -31.56 -0.20
N THR A 44 -29.97 -32.57 0.32
CA THR A 44 -30.70 -32.45 1.60
C THR A 44 -29.81 -32.51 2.84
N THR A 45 -28.65 -33.17 2.77
CA THR A 45 -27.63 -33.13 3.84
C THR A 45 -26.79 -31.85 3.80
N MET A 46 -26.56 -31.28 2.63
CA MET A 46 -25.95 -29.95 2.49
C MET A 46 -26.84 -28.80 2.99
N VAL A 47 -28.17 -28.87 2.80
CA VAL A 47 -29.09 -27.85 3.33
C VAL A 47 -29.23 -27.95 4.86
N GLY A 48 -28.96 -29.11 5.47
CA GLY A 48 -28.98 -29.31 6.93
C GLY A 48 -27.72 -28.83 7.67
N MET A 49 -26.55 -28.79 7.02
CA MET A 49 -25.31 -28.23 7.62
C MET A 49 -25.08 -26.75 7.32
N THR A 50 -25.82 -26.17 6.36
CA THR A 50 -25.76 -24.72 6.09
C THR A 50 -26.52 -23.89 7.16
N VAL A 51 -27.17 -24.53 8.14
CA VAL A 51 -27.86 -23.86 9.26
C VAL A 51 -26.97 -23.74 10.52
N ILE A 52 -25.72 -24.25 10.52
CA ILE A 52 -24.84 -24.14 11.71
C ILE A 52 -23.46 -23.52 11.43
N ILE A 53 -23.05 -23.27 10.19
CA ILE A 53 -21.77 -22.58 9.90
C ILE A 53 -22.01 -21.47 8.88
N GLY A 54 -22.49 -20.33 9.38
CA GLY A 54 -22.86 -19.17 8.58
C GLY A 54 -23.03 -17.93 9.47
N SER A 55 -22.07 -17.68 10.35
CA SER A 55 -22.04 -16.52 11.24
C SER A 55 -20.60 -16.02 11.39
N GLY A 56 -20.06 -15.51 10.28
CA GLY A 56 -18.73 -14.90 10.20
C GLY A 56 -18.64 -13.90 9.04
N GLY A 57 -19.70 -13.13 8.82
CA GLY A 57 -19.70 -11.98 7.92
C GLY A 57 -19.60 -10.72 8.75
N VAL A 58 -18.54 -9.94 8.52
CA VAL A 58 -18.32 -8.64 9.17
C VAL A 58 -19.25 -7.63 8.50
N ASP A 59 -20.39 -7.33 9.14
CA ASP A 59 -21.36 -6.35 8.67
C ASP A 59 -21.17 -5.01 9.40
N PHE A 60 -21.19 -3.92 8.64
CA PHE A 60 -21.13 -2.54 9.13
C PHE A 60 -22.55 -2.06 9.44
N GLY A 61 -22.91 -1.87 10.72
CA GLY A 61 -24.23 -1.34 11.08
C GLY A 61 -24.40 -0.88 12.53
N THR A 62 -24.46 0.44 12.71
CA THR A 62 -25.38 1.22 13.58
C THR A 62 -25.91 0.65 14.92
N GLY A 63 -25.52 1.31 16.01
CA GLY A 63 -26.42 1.86 17.05
C GLY A 63 -26.89 0.95 18.20
N ASN A 64 -26.28 1.08 19.39
CA ASN A 64 -26.85 1.79 20.55
C ASN A 64 -26.02 1.62 21.84
N SER A 65 -25.71 2.77 22.43
CA SER A 65 -25.67 3.11 23.87
C SER A 65 -25.36 2.03 24.91
N VAL A 66 -24.17 2.11 25.51
CA VAL A 66 -23.96 1.72 26.91
C VAL A 66 -23.10 2.77 27.62
N ALA A 67 -23.53 3.08 28.83
CA ALA A 67 -23.16 4.22 29.65
C ALA A 67 -21.68 4.27 30.09
N SER A 68 -21.25 5.51 30.27
CA SER A 68 -20.05 6.01 30.92
C SER A 68 -19.64 5.25 32.19
N SER A 69 -18.38 4.82 32.23
CA SER A 69 -17.59 4.85 33.47
C SER A 69 -16.23 5.45 33.16
N VAL A 70 -16.05 6.68 33.64
CA VAL A 70 -14.79 7.44 33.58
C VAL A 70 -13.85 6.80 34.59
N SER A 71 -12.66 6.42 34.16
CA SER A 71 -11.55 6.09 35.05
C SER A 71 -10.28 6.67 34.47
N ASN A 72 -9.70 7.61 35.24
CA ASN A 72 -8.54 8.43 34.93
C ASN A 72 -7.40 7.62 34.32
N SER A 73 -7.08 7.88 33.04
CA SER A 73 -5.82 7.47 32.44
C SER A 73 -4.85 8.63 32.54
N ALA A 74 -3.78 8.44 33.32
CA ALA A 74 -2.70 9.38 33.49
C ALA A 74 -2.03 9.65 32.13
N THR A 75 -2.02 10.91 31.72
CA THR A 75 -1.36 11.40 30.51
C THR A 75 0.14 11.44 30.77
N PHE A 76 0.90 10.55 30.14
CA PHE A 76 2.36 10.65 30.13
C PHE A 76 2.77 11.54 28.95
N LEU A 77 3.13 12.79 29.27
CA LEU A 77 3.90 13.64 28.36
C LEU A 77 5.33 13.10 28.35
N ALA A 78 5.77 12.55 27.22
CA ALA A 78 7.16 12.15 27.01
C ALA A 78 8.01 13.43 26.92
N ALA A 79 8.63 13.81 28.04
CA ALA A 79 9.57 14.91 28.10
C ALA A 79 10.99 14.45 27.69
N ASP A 80 11.61 15.29 26.87
CA ASP A 80 13.06 15.44 26.62
C ASP A 80 13.83 14.20 26.11
N VAL A 81 13.89 14.06 24.78
CA VAL A 81 14.86 13.17 24.12
C VAL A 81 16.00 14.01 23.53
N ALA A 82 17.17 13.93 24.16
CA ALA A 82 18.42 14.53 23.69
C ALA A 82 18.94 13.86 22.39
N ALA A 83 19.66 14.63 21.59
CA ALA A 83 20.16 14.33 20.24
C ALA A 83 21.26 13.24 20.13
N ASN A 84 21.20 12.20 20.98
CA ASN A 84 22.02 11.00 20.82
C ASN A 84 21.23 9.80 21.33
N VAL A 85 20.15 9.46 20.62
CA VAL A 85 19.30 8.31 20.95
C VAL A 85 20.08 7.05 20.62
N SER A 86 20.65 6.43 21.64
CA SER A 86 21.10 5.04 21.52
C SER A 86 19.94 4.18 21.05
N HIS A 87 20.20 3.29 20.09
CA HIS A 87 19.21 2.31 19.65
C HIS A 87 18.53 1.65 20.87
N PRO A 88 17.19 1.48 20.86
CA PRO A 88 16.50 0.89 21.99
C PRO A 88 17.05 -0.49 22.35
N ASP A 89 17.34 -0.70 23.63
CA ASP A 89 17.62 -2.05 24.16
C ASP A 89 16.29 -2.77 24.38
N SER A 90 15.77 -3.39 23.31
CA SER A 90 14.49 -4.08 23.32
C SER A 90 14.58 -5.38 22.55
N GLN A 91 14.12 -6.46 23.18
CA GLN A 91 14.06 -7.81 22.59
C GLN A 91 13.13 -7.91 21.36
N TRP A 92 12.35 -6.87 21.10
CA TRP A 92 11.40 -6.80 20.00
C TRP A 92 12.03 -6.35 18.68
N TYR A 93 13.34 -6.03 18.71
CA TYR A 93 14.16 -5.75 17.55
C TYR A 93 14.96 -7.00 17.20
N GLN A 94 14.91 -7.43 15.94
CA GLN A 94 15.64 -8.61 15.45
C GLN A 94 16.50 -8.23 14.25
N ARG A 95 17.74 -8.72 14.26
CA ARG A 95 18.75 -8.50 13.22
C ARG A 95 19.38 -9.83 12.84
N SER A 96 20.00 -9.90 11.67
CA SER A 96 20.77 -11.06 11.25
C SER A 96 22.12 -11.13 12.01
N ASP A 97 22.71 -12.32 12.10
CA ASP A 97 24.03 -12.51 12.71
C ASP A 97 25.15 -11.74 11.99
N ASN A 98 24.94 -11.41 10.71
CA ASN A 98 25.86 -10.66 9.86
C ASN A 98 25.43 -9.21 9.65
N PHE A 99 24.58 -8.67 10.52
CA PHE A 99 24.08 -7.29 10.41
C PHE A 99 25.23 -6.29 10.38
N ASP A 100 25.13 -5.32 9.47
CA ASP A 100 26.11 -4.25 9.33
C ASP A 100 25.88 -3.18 10.40
N GLU A 101 26.53 -3.34 11.55
CA GLU A 101 26.48 -2.40 12.68
C GLU A 101 27.03 -0.99 12.35
N SER A 102 27.67 -0.80 11.18
CA SER A 102 28.12 0.52 10.75
C SER A 102 27.03 1.36 10.07
N VAL A 103 25.87 0.76 9.76
CA VAL A 103 24.77 1.45 9.09
C VAL A 103 24.23 2.58 9.98
N GLY A 104 24.16 3.79 9.42
CA GLY A 104 23.58 4.94 10.11
C GLY A 104 22.07 4.79 10.29
N ARG A 105 21.53 5.35 11.39
CA ARG A 105 20.09 5.35 11.70
C ARG A 105 19.42 6.72 11.48
N ASP A 106 20.20 7.72 11.07
CA ASP A 106 19.69 9.05 10.75
C ASP A 106 18.68 9.01 9.60
N ARG A 107 18.90 8.13 8.61
CA ARG A 107 18.03 7.91 7.45
C ARG A 107 17.72 6.43 7.33
N GLY A 108 16.44 6.13 7.08
CA GLY A 108 16.01 4.74 6.93
C GLY A 108 14.69 4.63 6.20
N VAL A 109 14.49 3.45 5.64
CA VAL A 109 13.24 3.03 5.01
C VAL A 109 12.46 2.21 6.03
N VAL A 110 11.17 2.48 6.16
CA VAL A 110 10.25 1.72 7.01
C VAL A 110 9.20 1.07 6.11
N THR A 111 8.94 -0.20 6.31
CA THR A 111 7.85 -0.89 5.62
C THR A 111 7.21 -1.90 6.58
N CYS A 112 5.97 -2.28 6.32
CA CYS A 112 5.19 -3.14 7.20
C CYS A 112 4.84 -4.44 6.48
N MET A 113 5.05 -5.58 7.12
CA MET A 113 4.89 -6.89 6.50
C MET A 113 4.18 -7.88 7.41
N HIS A 114 3.39 -8.75 6.77
CA HIS A 114 2.88 -9.99 7.33
C HIS A 114 3.14 -11.14 6.32
N ASP A 115 2.94 -12.40 6.73
CA ASP A 115 3.32 -13.56 5.89
C ASP A 115 2.74 -13.51 4.46
N GLY A 116 1.49 -13.06 4.33
CA GLY A 116 0.78 -12.99 3.04
C GLY A 116 1.33 -11.98 2.04
N VAL A 117 2.18 -11.05 2.47
CA VAL A 117 2.83 -10.06 1.59
C VAL A 117 4.35 -10.21 1.55
N LEU A 118 4.91 -11.25 2.18
CA LEU A 118 6.36 -11.47 2.24
C LEU A 118 7.03 -11.44 0.85
N PRO A 119 6.49 -12.08 -0.22
CA PRO A 119 7.12 -12.00 -1.54
C PRO A 119 7.17 -10.59 -2.14
N LEU A 120 6.15 -9.76 -1.87
CA LEU A 120 6.13 -8.35 -2.27
C LEU A 120 7.15 -7.56 -1.44
N GLY A 121 7.12 -7.72 -0.12
CA GLY A 121 8.01 -6.98 0.78
C GLY A 121 9.49 -7.31 0.58
N LEU A 122 9.83 -8.58 0.41
CA LEU A 122 11.22 -8.98 0.21
C LEU A 122 11.73 -8.61 -1.19
N SER A 123 10.89 -8.71 -2.23
CA SER A 123 11.27 -8.10 -3.50
C SER A 123 11.45 -6.58 -3.35
N LEU A 124 10.64 -5.90 -2.50
CA LEU A 124 10.81 -4.54 -1.91
C LEU A 124 12.28 -4.20 -1.72
N VAL A 125 12.78 -4.86 -0.69
CA VAL A 125 14.12 -4.72 -0.15
C VAL A 125 15.16 -4.88 -1.26
N ARG A 126 15.05 -5.92 -2.08
CA ARG A 126 16.03 -6.22 -3.12
C ARG A 126 16.03 -5.20 -4.25
N GLU A 127 14.86 -4.72 -4.66
CA GLU A 127 14.74 -3.67 -5.67
C GLU A 127 15.40 -2.36 -5.21
N LEU A 128 15.17 -1.96 -3.95
CA LEU A 128 15.84 -0.78 -3.37
C LEU A 128 17.36 -0.92 -3.39
N ARG A 129 17.90 -2.12 -3.07
CA ARG A 129 19.34 -2.38 -3.15
C ARG A 129 19.87 -2.31 -4.58
N CYS A 130 19.13 -2.84 -5.55
CA CYS A 130 19.50 -2.75 -6.97
C CYS A 130 19.52 -1.30 -7.48
N LEU A 131 18.66 -0.44 -6.92
CA LEU A 131 18.67 1.00 -7.19
C LEU A 131 19.78 1.75 -6.41
N GLY A 132 20.63 1.04 -5.67
CA GLY A 132 21.76 1.61 -4.92
C GLY A 132 21.39 2.17 -3.55
N ASN A 133 20.21 1.88 -3.02
CA ASN A 133 19.87 2.27 -1.65
C ASN A 133 20.69 1.46 -0.64
N GLN A 134 21.39 2.16 0.25
CA GLN A 134 22.30 1.58 1.24
C GLN A 134 21.83 1.85 2.69
N GLU A 135 20.65 2.44 2.85
CA GLU A 135 20.11 2.83 4.15
C GLU A 135 19.59 1.62 4.93
N LEU A 136 19.45 1.81 6.25
CA LEU A 136 18.74 0.88 7.12
C LEU A 136 17.31 0.67 6.59
N ILE A 137 16.88 -0.59 6.51
CA ILE A 137 15.48 -0.93 6.26
C ILE A 137 14.91 -1.55 7.55
N GLN A 138 13.87 -0.93 8.10
CA GLN A 138 13.09 -1.52 9.19
C GLN A 138 11.81 -2.15 8.65
N VAL A 139 11.61 -3.43 8.98
CA VAL A 139 10.39 -4.17 8.67
C VAL A 139 9.55 -4.31 9.94
N TYR A 140 8.44 -3.60 9.97
CA TYR A 140 7.50 -3.58 11.08
C TYR A 140 6.44 -4.69 10.95
N HIS A 141 6.14 -5.33 12.08
CA HIS A 141 5.01 -6.24 12.25
C HIS A 141 4.43 -6.09 13.68
N CYS A 142 3.30 -6.72 13.93
CA CYS A 142 2.47 -6.60 15.11
C CYS A 142 2.16 -7.97 15.73
N GLY A 143 2.93 -8.32 16.74
CA GLY A 143 2.86 -9.56 17.48
C GLY A 143 3.68 -10.68 16.84
N GLN A 144 4.06 -11.65 17.69
CA GLN A 144 5.00 -12.71 17.33
C GLN A 144 4.53 -13.64 16.21
N GLU A 145 3.20 -13.80 16.06
CA GLU A 145 2.56 -14.73 15.12
C GLU A 145 2.25 -14.13 13.73
N GLU A 146 2.40 -12.81 13.53
CA GLU A 146 2.07 -12.18 12.24
C GLU A 146 3.09 -12.55 11.14
N LEU A 147 4.34 -12.80 11.54
CA LEU A 147 5.40 -13.31 10.69
C LEU A 147 5.92 -14.65 11.23
N SER A 148 5.90 -15.68 10.38
CA SER A 148 6.48 -16.98 10.72
C SER A 148 7.99 -16.91 10.91
N ASN A 149 8.57 -17.86 11.65
CA ASN A 149 10.02 -17.97 11.79
C ASN A 149 10.74 -18.15 10.44
N SER A 150 10.08 -18.80 9.47
CA SER A 150 10.64 -18.96 8.12
C SER A 150 10.67 -17.63 7.36
N SER A 151 9.63 -16.80 7.49
CA SER A 151 9.57 -15.47 6.92
C SER A 151 10.61 -14.54 7.53
N LYS A 152 10.75 -14.57 8.86
CA LYS A 152 11.78 -13.83 9.61
C LYS A 152 13.18 -14.20 9.13
N ALA A 153 13.48 -15.50 9.07
CA ALA A 153 14.77 -15.99 8.60
C ALA A 153 15.06 -15.59 7.14
N MET A 154 14.04 -15.59 6.28
CA MET A 154 14.19 -15.19 4.87
C MET A 154 14.48 -13.69 4.73
N LEU A 155 13.79 -12.82 5.48
CA LEU A 155 14.03 -11.38 5.48
C LEU A 155 15.44 -11.05 5.98
N LEU A 156 15.79 -11.54 7.18
CA LEU A 156 17.09 -11.29 7.81
C LEU A 156 18.24 -11.90 7.00
N GLY A 157 18.03 -13.04 6.34
CA GLY A 157 19.03 -13.68 5.48
C GLY A 157 19.26 -12.98 4.13
N ALA A 158 18.32 -12.14 3.68
CA ALA A 158 18.37 -11.53 2.35
C ALA A 158 19.03 -10.14 2.31
N ASP A 159 19.17 -9.48 3.46
CA ASP A 159 19.77 -8.16 3.55
C ASP A 159 20.40 -7.93 4.93
N ASN A 160 21.69 -7.60 4.96
CA ASN A 160 22.45 -7.39 6.20
C ASN A 160 22.25 -5.99 6.81
N ARG A 161 21.38 -5.15 6.22
CA ARG A 161 20.97 -3.84 6.76
C ARG A 161 19.46 -3.79 6.98
N LEU A 162 18.85 -4.96 7.17
CA LEU A 162 17.46 -5.10 7.51
C LEU A 162 17.33 -5.42 9.01
N GLU A 163 16.43 -4.70 9.66
CA GLU A 163 16.05 -4.89 11.05
C GLU A 163 14.53 -5.13 11.11
N MET A 164 14.10 -6.14 11.86
CA MET A 164 12.69 -6.42 12.07
C MET A 164 12.24 -5.90 13.43
N VAL A 165 11.01 -5.39 13.51
CA VAL A 165 10.47 -4.75 14.72
C VAL A 165 9.05 -5.25 15.01
N ASP A 166 8.85 -5.88 16.17
CA ASP A 166 7.52 -6.17 16.72
C ASP A 166 7.00 -4.96 17.51
N VAL A 167 6.39 -4.01 16.81
CA VAL A 167 5.96 -2.74 17.43
C VAL A 167 4.86 -2.91 18.45
N CYS A 168 3.97 -3.88 18.25
CA CYS A 168 2.85 -4.11 19.15
C CYS A 168 3.32 -4.67 20.49
N SER A 169 4.17 -5.69 20.45
CA SER A 169 4.70 -6.28 21.68
C SER A 169 5.62 -5.32 22.44
N ASP A 170 6.39 -4.49 21.72
CA ASP A 170 7.22 -3.44 22.33
C ASP A 170 6.38 -2.37 23.03
N LEU A 171 5.38 -1.80 22.34
CA LEU A 171 4.54 -0.75 22.91
C LEU A 171 3.63 -1.25 24.04
N VAL A 172 3.19 -2.52 24.00
CA VAL A 172 2.51 -3.17 25.13
C VAL A 172 3.48 -3.34 26.31
N GLY A 173 4.69 -3.84 26.07
CA GLY A 173 5.72 -3.99 27.10
C GLY A 173 6.11 -2.68 27.78
N ARG A 174 6.05 -1.56 27.06
CA ARG A 174 6.28 -0.20 27.57
C ARG A 174 5.04 0.42 28.23
N GLY A 175 3.89 -0.25 28.20
CA GLY A 175 2.62 0.26 28.74
C GLY A 175 2.00 1.41 27.93
N VAL A 176 2.45 1.64 26.69
CA VAL A 176 1.88 2.65 25.78
C VAL A 176 0.56 2.16 25.18
N LEU A 177 0.49 0.86 24.86
CA LEU A 177 -0.72 0.21 24.36
C LEU A 177 -1.18 -0.89 25.32
N THR A 178 -2.49 -1.16 25.32
CA THR A 178 -3.05 -2.38 25.90
C THR A 178 -3.04 -3.50 24.86
N ASP A 179 -3.09 -4.76 25.28
CA ASP A 179 -3.19 -5.91 24.35
C ASP A 179 -4.39 -5.77 23.40
N ASN A 180 -5.54 -5.34 23.93
CA ASN A 180 -6.76 -5.14 23.16
C ASN A 180 -6.59 -4.05 22.08
N MET A 181 -5.86 -2.98 22.40
CA MET A 181 -5.56 -1.91 21.45
C MET A 181 -4.54 -2.38 20.40
N ALA A 182 -3.49 -3.07 20.83
CA ALA A 182 -2.46 -3.63 19.94
C ALA A 182 -3.06 -4.57 18.88
N ALA A 183 -4.06 -5.39 19.24
CA ALA A 183 -4.77 -6.27 18.32
C ALA A 183 -5.44 -5.54 17.14
N GLN A 184 -5.69 -4.23 17.25
CA GLN A 184 -6.29 -3.42 16.18
C GLN A 184 -5.29 -2.98 15.10
N PHE A 185 -3.98 -3.23 15.30
CA PHE A 185 -2.92 -2.76 14.41
C PHE A 185 -2.42 -3.80 13.39
N ARG A 186 -2.95 -5.03 13.36
CA ARG A 186 -2.73 -5.98 12.26
C ARG A 186 -3.54 -5.60 11.01
N SER A 187 -3.30 -4.39 10.51
CA SER A 187 -4.01 -3.73 9.42
C SER A 187 -3.17 -2.55 8.90
N TRP A 188 -3.70 -1.77 7.95
CA TRP A 188 -3.01 -0.57 7.43
C TRP A 188 -2.56 0.42 8.50
N TRP A 189 -3.24 0.42 9.65
CA TRP A 189 -2.90 1.28 10.79
C TRP A 189 -1.52 1.03 11.42
N ILE A 190 -0.87 -0.10 11.12
CA ILE A 190 0.51 -0.32 11.54
C ILE A 190 1.48 0.73 10.96
N LYS A 191 1.18 1.32 9.80
CA LYS A 191 2.04 2.31 9.14
C LYS A 191 2.26 3.56 10.01
N PRO A 192 1.23 4.29 10.45
CA PRO A 192 1.41 5.42 11.35
C PRO A 192 1.95 4.99 12.72
N LEU A 193 1.64 3.78 13.19
CA LEU A 193 2.25 3.24 14.41
C LEU A 193 3.77 3.04 14.26
N ALA A 194 4.22 2.55 13.11
CA ALA A 194 5.63 2.39 12.78
C ALA A 194 6.34 3.75 12.65
N MET A 195 5.71 4.72 11.99
CA MET A 195 6.20 6.10 11.89
C MET A 195 6.37 6.75 13.28
N TYR A 196 5.38 6.56 14.17
CA TYR A 196 5.45 7.01 15.55
C TYR A 196 6.59 6.33 16.32
N HIS A 197 6.70 5.00 16.22
CA HIS A 197 7.60 4.19 17.03
C HIS A 197 9.08 4.25 16.61
N THR A 198 9.37 4.31 15.30
CA THR A 198 10.75 4.20 14.81
C THR A 198 11.71 5.22 15.42
N ASP A 199 12.92 4.77 15.70
CA ASP A 199 14.04 5.60 16.14
C ASP A 199 14.81 6.25 14.97
N VAL A 200 14.43 5.95 13.73
CA VAL A 200 14.95 6.64 12.54
C VAL A 200 14.42 8.07 12.50
N ARG A 201 15.30 9.05 12.29
CA ARG A 201 14.91 10.47 12.17
C ARG A 201 14.25 10.77 10.83
N HIS A 202 14.98 10.53 9.73
CA HIS A 202 14.53 10.78 8.37
C HIS A 202 13.88 9.52 7.79
N VAL A 203 12.62 9.32 8.17
CA VAL A 203 11.83 8.15 7.81
C VAL A 203 11.33 8.26 6.37
N MET A 204 11.49 7.18 5.62
CA MET A 204 10.79 6.94 4.34
C MET A 204 9.92 5.70 4.49
N LEU A 205 8.63 5.89 4.71
CA LEU A 205 7.67 4.80 4.81
C LEU A 205 7.18 4.39 3.43
N LEU A 206 7.27 3.10 3.11
CA LEU A 206 6.93 2.51 1.81
C LEU A 206 5.91 1.39 1.93
N ASP A 207 4.99 1.35 0.97
CA ASP A 207 4.18 0.17 0.71
C ASP A 207 4.99 -0.92 0.02
N VAL A 208 4.68 -2.18 0.35
CA VAL A 208 5.41 -3.35 -0.17
C VAL A 208 5.20 -3.58 -1.67
N ASP A 209 4.17 -2.97 -2.25
CA ASP A 209 3.82 -3.06 -3.67
C ASP A 209 4.17 -1.83 -4.50
N ASP A 210 5.06 -0.98 -3.96
CA ASP A 210 5.68 0.11 -4.71
C ASP A 210 6.75 -0.40 -5.70
N ILE A 211 6.79 0.25 -6.87
CA ILE A 211 7.72 -0.03 -7.96
C ILE A 211 8.40 1.28 -8.34
N PHE A 212 9.67 1.43 -7.98
CA PHE A 212 10.47 2.61 -8.25
C PHE A 212 11.27 2.45 -9.54
N VAL A 213 11.44 3.55 -10.28
CA VAL A 213 12.34 3.60 -11.45
C VAL A 213 13.74 4.12 -11.10
N LYS A 214 13.89 4.72 -9.92
CA LYS A 214 15.15 5.25 -9.37
C LYS A 214 15.16 5.19 -7.86
N ASN A 215 16.33 5.32 -7.23
CA ASN A 215 16.43 5.34 -5.78
C ASN A 215 15.58 6.48 -5.17
N PRO A 216 14.55 6.16 -4.36
CA PRO A 216 13.67 7.18 -3.80
C PRO A 216 14.36 8.08 -2.77
N ALA A 217 15.56 7.72 -2.27
CA ALA A 217 16.31 8.53 -1.31
C ALA A 217 16.55 9.98 -1.79
N VAL A 218 16.59 10.21 -3.12
CA VAL A 218 16.71 11.53 -3.74
C VAL A 218 15.63 12.51 -3.31
N LEU A 219 14.45 12.02 -2.88
CA LEU A 219 13.35 12.87 -2.41
C LEU A 219 13.72 13.70 -1.17
N ARG A 220 14.65 13.21 -0.34
CA ARG A 220 15.13 13.95 0.85
C ARG A 220 15.98 15.16 0.49
N ASP A 221 16.52 15.22 -0.73
CA ASP A 221 17.35 16.33 -1.19
C ASP A 221 16.53 17.44 -1.89
N LEU A 222 15.23 17.20 -2.12
CA LEU A 222 14.34 18.16 -2.78
C LEU A 222 13.88 19.27 -1.84
N ASP A 223 13.60 20.44 -2.41
CA ASP A 223 13.24 21.65 -1.65
C ASP A 223 11.99 21.47 -0.78
N GLY A 224 10.99 20.72 -1.25
CA GLY A 224 9.78 20.43 -0.47
C GLY A 224 10.08 19.69 0.84
N TYR A 225 10.96 18.68 0.79
CA TYR A 225 11.41 17.96 1.98
C TYR A 225 12.35 18.81 2.83
N ARG A 226 13.33 19.50 2.23
CA ARG A 226 14.30 20.31 2.99
C ARG A 226 13.67 21.49 3.72
N SER A 227 12.58 22.04 3.19
CA SER A 227 11.86 23.16 3.80
C SER A 227 10.95 22.70 4.95
N THR A 228 10.17 21.64 4.76
CA THR A 228 9.13 21.23 5.73
C THR A 228 9.48 19.98 6.55
N GLY A 229 10.41 19.16 6.08
CA GLY A 229 10.71 17.85 6.64
C GLY A 229 9.73 16.77 6.20
N THR A 230 8.82 17.06 5.27
CA THR A 230 7.80 16.11 4.83
C THR A 230 7.72 16.05 3.31
N THR A 231 7.22 14.94 2.78
CA THR A 231 6.81 14.85 1.38
C THR A 231 5.63 13.89 1.28
N PHE A 232 4.49 14.44 0.89
CA PHE A 232 3.22 13.72 0.74
C PHE A 232 2.72 13.80 -0.71
N PHE A 233 1.94 12.81 -1.11
CA PHE A 233 1.36 12.72 -2.45
C PHE A 233 -0.16 12.68 -2.37
N TYR A 234 -0.83 13.18 -3.41
CA TYR A 234 -2.28 13.19 -3.45
C TYR A 234 -2.83 11.82 -3.85
N ASP A 235 -4.00 11.49 -3.32
CA ASP A 235 -4.84 10.38 -3.80
C ASP A 235 -5.87 10.89 -4.83
N ARG A 236 -6.66 9.96 -5.34
CA ARG A 236 -7.71 10.11 -6.34
C ARG A 236 -8.82 11.04 -5.87
N VAL A 237 -9.29 11.87 -6.78
CA VAL A 237 -10.44 12.73 -6.54
C VAL A 237 -11.74 11.94 -6.77
N VAL A 238 -12.26 11.34 -5.69
CA VAL A 238 -13.53 10.62 -5.72
C VAL A 238 -14.70 11.60 -5.60
N LYS A 239 -15.55 11.62 -6.64
CA LYS A 239 -16.77 12.43 -6.68
C LYS A 239 -17.85 11.92 -5.74
N ASN A 240 -18.70 12.84 -5.28
CA ASN A 240 -19.88 12.54 -4.46
C ASN A 240 -19.56 11.70 -3.21
N CYS A 241 -18.33 11.84 -2.69
CA CYS A 241 -17.90 11.15 -1.49
C CYS A 241 -17.88 12.14 -0.34
N ARG A 242 -18.83 11.98 0.60
CA ARG A 242 -18.89 12.73 1.85
C ARG A 242 -18.63 11.79 3.01
N LYS A 243 -17.36 11.52 3.25
CA LYS A 243 -16.90 10.64 4.33
C LYS A 243 -15.70 11.27 5.00
N PHE A 244 -15.56 11.00 6.29
CA PHE A 244 -14.45 11.47 7.10
C PHE A 244 -14.27 13.00 7.02
N MET A 245 -13.24 13.51 6.35
CA MET A 245 -12.94 14.95 6.24
C MET A 245 -14.07 15.78 5.62
N SER A 246 -14.73 15.24 4.59
CA SER A 246 -15.89 15.87 3.95
C SER A 246 -17.23 15.42 4.55
N GLY A 247 -17.15 14.77 5.72
CA GLY A 247 -18.29 14.29 6.50
C GLY A 247 -18.76 15.28 7.57
N MET A 248 -19.90 14.96 8.19
CA MET A 248 -20.46 15.71 9.31
C MET A 248 -20.14 15.01 10.63
N ASP A 249 -19.81 15.77 11.66
CA ASP A 249 -19.66 15.32 13.05
C ASP A 249 -20.65 16.07 13.94
N GLY A 250 -21.86 15.52 14.04
CA GLY A 250 -23.02 16.23 14.60
C GLY A 250 -23.48 17.32 13.64
N ASN A 251 -23.48 18.57 14.10
CA ASN A 251 -24.00 19.72 13.34
C ASN A 251 -22.91 20.52 12.61
N MET A 252 -21.65 20.06 12.66
CA MET A 252 -20.49 20.72 12.03
C MET A 252 -19.81 19.76 11.06
N GLN A 253 -19.09 20.31 10.08
CA GLN A 253 -18.17 19.50 9.28
C GLN A 253 -17.06 18.96 10.18
N TYR A 254 -16.61 17.74 9.90
CA TYR A 254 -15.60 17.07 10.72
C TYR A 254 -14.35 17.93 10.91
N MET A 255 -13.78 18.44 9.82
CA MET A 255 -12.55 19.22 9.88
C MET A 255 -12.71 20.53 10.64
N ASP A 256 -13.82 21.24 10.46
CA ASP A 256 -14.11 22.48 11.18
C ASP A 256 -14.22 22.21 12.69
N LYS A 257 -14.88 21.11 13.07
CA LYS A 257 -15.03 20.71 14.47
C LYS A 257 -13.69 20.24 15.06
N LEU A 258 -12.93 19.44 14.33
CA LEU A 258 -11.61 18.97 14.73
C LEU A 258 -10.73 20.17 15.07
N ILE A 259 -10.55 21.10 14.14
CA ILE A 259 -9.71 22.29 14.35
C ILE A 259 -10.23 23.13 15.51
N ALA A 260 -11.54 23.38 15.59
CA ALA A 260 -12.11 24.26 16.62
C ALA A 260 -12.13 23.67 18.04
N THR A 261 -12.15 22.34 18.18
CA THR A 261 -12.39 21.67 19.48
C THR A 261 -11.26 20.76 19.93
N PHE A 262 -10.20 20.59 19.12
CA PHE A 262 -9.02 19.82 19.51
C PHE A 262 -8.37 20.40 20.77
N ASN A 263 -7.90 19.53 21.66
CA ASN A 263 -7.25 19.93 22.89
C ASN A 263 -5.76 20.21 22.65
N TYR A 264 -5.45 21.37 22.08
CA TYR A 264 -4.07 21.78 21.76
C TYR A 264 -3.18 21.84 23.01
N GLU A 265 -3.71 22.27 24.16
CA GLU A 265 -2.98 22.35 25.42
C GLU A 265 -2.47 20.97 25.88
N ARG A 266 -3.25 19.90 25.67
CA ARG A 266 -2.83 18.52 25.99
C ARG A 266 -1.53 18.11 25.32
N PHE A 267 -1.21 18.67 24.15
CA PHE A 267 -0.04 18.32 23.35
C PHE A 267 1.01 19.43 23.31
N ASN A 268 0.88 20.46 24.17
CA ASN A 268 1.77 21.63 24.19
C ASN A 268 1.84 22.38 22.84
N ILE A 269 0.75 22.38 22.07
CA ILE A 269 0.66 23.07 20.78
C ILE A 269 0.18 24.50 21.01
N THR A 270 0.91 25.45 20.46
CA THR A 270 0.56 26.89 20.50
C THR A 270 0.29 27.42 19.09
N GLY A 271 -0.43 28.53 18.98
CA GLY A 271 -0.69 29.22 17.73
C GLY A 271 -2.17 29.52 17.50
N ASP A 272 -2.47 30.11 16.35
CA ASP A 272 -3.84 30.43 15.98
C ASP A 272 -4.61 29.17 15.64
N VAL A 273 -5.77 28.97 16.27
CA VAL A 273 -6.70 27.87 15.96
C VAL A 273 -7.42 28.18 14.65
N LYS A 274 -6.75 27.91 13.52
CA LYS A 274 -7.30 28.09 12.18
C LYS A 274 -6.63 27.14 11.17
N PRO A 275 -7.32 26.76 10.09
CA PRO A 275 -6.71 25.95 9.04
C PRO A 275 -5.51 26.64 8.38
N SER A 276 -4.51 25.85 8.01
CA SER A 276 -3.37 26.31 7.23
C SER A 276 -3.75 26.64 5.78
N GLU A 277 -2.87 27.32 5.04
CA GLU A 277 -3.08 27.55 3.60
C GLU A 277 -3.19 26.25 2.80
N ASN A 278 -2.50 25.19 3.24
CA ASN A 278 -2.58 23.87 2.60
C ASN A 278 -3.96 23.24 2.84
N ALA A 279 -4.46 23.27 4.08
CA ALA A 279 -5.80 22.78 4.39
C ALA A 279 -6.88 23.57 3.64
N LEU A 280 -6.73 24.89 3.51
CA LEU A 280 -7.68 25.70 2.73
C LEU A 280 -7.67 25.38 1.23
N LYS A 281 -6.56 24.88 0.68
CA LYS A 281 -6.46 24.41 -0.72
C LYS A 281 -6.91 22.96 -0.88
N SER A 282 -7.08 22.21 0.21
CA SER A 282 -7.39 20.79 0.20
C SER A 282 -8.73 20.50 -0.47
N PHE A 283 -8.76 19.52 -1.37
CA PHE A 283 -10.02 19.12 -2.01
C PHE A 283 -10.93 18.40 -1.02
N ALA A 284 -10.37 17.62 -0.10
CA ALA A 284 -11.13 16.97 0.95
C ALA A 284 -11.76 17.97 1.93
N TYR A 285 -10.99 18.95 2.40
CA TYR A 285 -11.49 20.01 3.28
C TYR A 285 -12.63 20.80 2.63
N ASN A 286 -12.53 21.06 1.32
CA ASN A 286 -13.54 21.78 0.53
C ASN A 286 -14.66 20.88 -0.03
N ASN A 287 -14.89 19.69 0.52
CA ASN A 287 -15.96 18.75 0.11
C ASN A 287 -15.93 18.27 -1.35
N ASN A 288 -14.80 18.42 -2.03
CA ASN A 288 -14.64 17.97 -3.42
C ASN A 288 -14.29 16.48 -3.51
N THR A 289 -13.78 15.91 -2.41
CA THR A 289 -13.49 14.47 -2.30
C THR A 289 -13.47 14.01 -0.84
N CYS A 290 -13.26 12.71 -0.62
CA CYS A 290 -13.06 12.13 0.71
C CYS A 290 -11.66 11.53 0.92
N HIS A 291 -10.81 11.60 -0.12
CA HIS A 291 -9.41 11.17 -0.07
C HIS A 291 -8.51 12.33 -0.45
N GLU A 292 -7.60 12.69 0.44
CA GLU A 292 -6.63 13.74 0.18
C GLU A 292 -5.27 13.15 -0.14
N MET A 293 -4.75 12.35 0.79
CA MET A 293 -3.40 11.84 0.75
C MET A 293 -3.34 10.38 0.34
N ASP A 294 -2.32 10.04 -0.45
CA ASP A 294 -1.89 8.67 -0.68
C ASP A 294 -0.74 8.32 0.29
N SER A 295 -0.83 7.17 0.98
CA SER A 295 0.18 6.72 1.98
C SER A 295 1.01 5.53 1.51
N SER A 296 1.11 5.33 0.19
CA SER A 296 2.06 4.35 -0.35
C SER A 296 3.51 4.80 -0.17
N LEU A 297 3.78 6.12 -0.25
CA LEU A 297 5.08 6.72 0.04
C LEU A 297 4.91 7.93 0.98
N VAL A 298 5.54 7.88 2.15
CA VAL A 298 5.47 8.97 3.14
C VAL A 298 6.87 9.28 3.66
N LEU A 299 7.32 10.53 3.53
CA LEU A 299 8.58 10.98 4.10
C LEU A 299 8.35 11.94 5.27
N VAL A 300 9.07 11.72 6.38
CA VAL A 300 9.02 12.56 7.58
C VAL A 300 10.41 12.69 8.20
N ASP A 301 10.85 13.92 8.49
CA ASP A 301 11.94 14.25 9.41
C ASP A 301 11.33 14.46 10.80
N LYS A 302 11.44 13.43 11.66
CA LYS A 302 10.80 13.43 12.99
C LYS A 302 11.30 14.56 13.88
N GLU A 303 12.55 14.99 13.73
CA GLU A 303 13.10 16.11 14.50
C GLU A 303 12.46 17.43 14.06
N ARG A 304 12.31 17.64 12.75
CA ARG A 304 11.72 18.88 12.21
C ARG A 304 10.24 19.01 12.50
N VAL A 305 9.48 17.92 12.36
CA VAL A 305 8.03 17.97 12.67
C VAL A 305 7.75 17.96 14.18
N GLY A 306 8.69 17.43 14.97
CA GLY A 306 8.64 17.46 16.42
C GLY A 306 7.74 16.41 17.06
N GLN A 307 7.99 16.16 18.34
CA GLN A 307 7.26 15.19 19.16
C GLN A 307 5.74 15.49 19.24
N PRO A 308 5.27 16.76 19.36
CA PRO A 308 3.83 17.03 19.39
C PRO A 308 3.08 16.48 18.17
N ALA A 309 3.64 16.59 16.97
CA ALA A 309 3.01 16.03 15.77
C ALA A 309 2.96 14.49 15.83
N MET A 310 3.99 13.84 16.36
CA MET A 310 4.00 12.38 16.57
C MET A 310 2.97 11.95 17.62
N ASP A 311 2.81 12.70 18.70
CA ASP A 311 1.83 12.40 19.74
C ASP A 311 0.40 12.62 19.25
N VAL A 312 0.16 13.66 18.44
CA VAL A 312 -1.12 13.86 17.73
C VAL A 312 -1.39 12.70 16.77
N MET A 313 -0.37 12.22 16.05
CA MET A 313 -0.51 11.03 15.18
C MET A 313 -0.92 9.79 15.98
N LEU A 314 -0.28 9.56 17.14
CA LEU A 314 -0.64 8.46 18.02
C LEU A 314 -2.09 8.62 18.53
N TRP A 315 -2.49 9.84 18.91
CA TRP A 315 -3.86 10.13 19.31
C TRP A 315 -4.87 9.83 18.20
N PHE A 316 -4.58 10.21 16.95
CA PHE A 316 -5.45 9.90 15.82
C PHE A 316 -5.71 8.40 15.68
N ILE A 317 -4.66 7.59 15.82
CA ILE A 317 -4.73 6.13 15.62
C ILE A 317 -5.16 5.35 16.87
N THR A 318 -5.19 5.96 18.06
CA THR A 318 -5.57 5.25 19.30
C THR A 318 -6.88 5.74 19.92
N GLU A 319 -7.30 6.97 19.62
CA GLU A 319 -8.51 7.57 20.18
C GLU A 319 -9.48 7.98 19.06
N GLU A 320 -9.04 8.89 18.19
CA GLU A 320 -9.94 9.57 17.25
C GLU A 320 -10.57 8.61 16.23
N ARG A 321 -9.78 7.68 15.68
CA ARG A 321 -10.29 6.70 14.70
C ARG A 321 -11.42 5.82 15.24
N PHE A 322 -11.51 5.66 16.56
CA PHE A 322 -12.55 4.86 17.20
C PHE A 322 -13.77 5.70 17.58
N ARG A 323 -13.60 7.01 17.75
CA ARG A 323 -14.69 7.97 17.98
C ARG A 323 -15.40 8.33 16.68
N TYR A 324 -14.64 8.59 15.61
CA TYR A 324 -15.16 9.01 14.31
C TYR A 324 -14.56 8.17 13.19
N GLN A 325 -15.44 7.59 12.37
CA GLN A 325 -15.03 6.64 11.34
C GLN A 325 -14.15 7.33 10.29
N PHE A 326 -12.90 6.88 10.19
CA PHE A 326 -11.91 7.33 9.20
C PHE A 326 -12.29 6.94 7.76
N SER A 327 -11.71 7.62 6.77
CA SER A 327 -12.07 7.46 5.34
C SER A 327 -11.74 6.05 4.83
N PHE A 328 -10.45 5.77 4.65
CA PHE A 328 -9.91 4.54 4.10
C PHE A 328 -8.54 4.28 4.70
N GLY A 329 -8.54 3.65 5.88
CA GLY A 329 -7.32 3.31 6.60
C GLY A 329 -6.59 4.53 7.15
N ASP A 330 -5.26 4.44 7.09
CA ASP A 330 -4.25 5.30 7.71
C ASP A 330 -3.97 6.62 6.97
N LYS A 331 -4.41 6.73 5.72
CA LYS A 331 -3.81 7.64 4.74
C LYS A 331 -3.77 9.12 5.16
N GLU A 332 -4.86 9.58 5.75
CA GLU A 332 -5.02 11.00 6.12
C GLU A 332 -4.31 11.36 7.43
N THR A 333 -3.96 10.36 8.24
CA THR A 333 -3.43 10.57 9.58
C THR A 333 -2.10 11.31 9.58
N PHE A 334 -1.27 11.08 8.56
CA PHE A 334 0.04 11.72 8.46
C PHE A 334 -0.10 13.24 8.35
N TRP A 335 -0.70 13.76 7.29
CA TRP A 335 -0.79 15.21 7.11
C TRP A 335 -1.71 15.89 8.14
N LEU A 336 -2.77 15.20 8.60
CA LEU A 336 -3.66 15.74 9.65
C LEU A 336 -2.93 15.94 10.98
N ALA A 337 -1.99 15.06 11.32
CA ALA A 337 -1.18 15.23 12.51
C ALA A 337 -0.33 16.51 12.44
N MET A 338 0.26 16.80 11.27
CA MET A 338 1.01 18.05 11.05
C MET A 338 0.09 19.27 11.03
N GLU A 339 -1.08 19.19 10.40
CA GLU A 339 -2.07 20.26 10.35
C GLU A 339 -2.53 20.66 11.76
N VAL A 340 -2.95 19.70 12.57
CA VAL A 340 -3.41 19.94 13.94
C VAL A 340 -2.25 20.34 14.87
N ALA A 341 -1.03 19.88 14.61
CA ALA A 341 0.15 20.31 15.34
C ALA A 341 0.68 21.70 14.93
N HIS A 342 0.03 22.39 13.98
CA HIS A 342 0.50 23.66 13.40
C HIS A 342 1.93 23.58 12.81
N VAL A 343 2.29 22.41 12.28
CA VAL A 343 3.59 22.15 11.67
C VAL A 343 3.47 22.29 10.15
N PRO A 344 4.35 23.06 9.49
CA PRO A 344 4.37 23.12 8.03
C PRO A 344 4.62 21.74 7.41
N TYR A 345 3.86 21.40 6.36
CA TYR A 345 4.03 20.17 5.59
C TYR A 345 3.99 20.44 4.09
N PHE A 346 4.50 19.51 3.30
CA PHE A 346 4.62 19.63 1.86
C PHE A 346 3.89 18.48 1.14
N PHE A 347 2.95 18.86 0.28
CA PHE A 347 2.38 17.98 -0.74
C PHE A 347 3.07 18.24 -2.08
N SER A 348 3.25 17.17 -2.87
CA SER A 348 3.63 17.28 -4.28
C SER A 348 2.76 18.32 -5.00
N PRO A 349 3.32 19.17 -5.87
CA PRO A 349 2.52 20.11 -6.67
C PRO A 349 1.65 19.40 -7.72
N TRP A 350 1.88 18.10 -7.94
CA TRP A 350 1.23 17.30 -8.98
C TRP A 350 0.12 16.43 -8.40
N GLY A 351 -0.98 16.31 -9.16
CA GLY A 351 -2.03 15.35 -8.85
C GLY A 351 -1.60 13.91 -9.12
N VAL A 352 -2.35 12.98 -8.55
CA VAL A 352 -2.19 11.55 -8.80
C VAL A 352 -2.34 11.20 -10.28
N SER A 353 -1.54 10.26 -10.74
CA SER A 353 -1.63 9.61 -12.05
C SER A 353 -2.01 8.13 -11.88
N VAL A 354 -2.21 7.44 -13.00
CA VAL A 354 -2.36 5.99 -13.02
C VAL A 354 -1.62 5.38 -14.17
N VAL A 355 -1.18 4.14 -13.97
CA VAL A 355 -0.74 3.25 -15.05
C VAL A 355 -1.95 2.49 -15.58
N SER A 356 -2.03 2.34 -16.90
CA SER A 356 -3.08 1.55 -17.52
C SER A 356 -3.01 0.09 -17.04
N SER A 357 -4.13 -0.43 -16.56
CA SER A 357 -4.27 -1.84 -16.15
C SER A 357 -4.51 -2.78 -17.34
N SER A 358 -4.76 -2.24 -18.53
CA SER A 358 -5.50 -2.95 -19.57
C SER A 358 -4.84 -4.21 -20.12
N PRO A 359 -5.53 -5.36 -20.03
CA PRO A 359 -5.44 -6.42 -21.01
C PRO A 359 -6.41 -6.20 -22.21
N ASN A 360 -7.33 -5.22 -22.14
CA ASN A 360 -8.56 -5.18 -22.96
C ASN A 360 -8.79 -3.86 -23.72
N LYS A 361 -7.93 -3.54 -24.69
CA LYS A 361 -8.18 -2.49 -25.72
C LYS A 361 -8.54 -1.09 -25.17
N ASP A 362 -8.25 -0.75 -23.91
CA ASP A 362 -8.61 0.56 -23.34
C ASP A 362 -8.08 1.72 -24.19
N MET A 363 -6.86 1.62 -24.73
CA MET A 363 -6.32 2.66 -25.60
C MET A 363 -7.10 2.86 -26.91
N LYS A 364 -7.85 1.84 -27.37
CA LYS A 364 -8.73 1.93 -28.54
C LYS A 364 -10.12 2.46 -28.17
N GLU A 365 -10.64 2.11 -27.00
CA GLU A 365 -12.01 2.44 -26.57
C GLU A 365 -12.09 3.75 -25.77
N HIS A 366 -11.01 4.09 -25.06
CA HIS A 366 -10.89 5.13 -24.05
C HIS A 366 -9.49 5.77 -24.09
N SER A 367 -9.09 6.32 -25.24
CA SER A 367 -7.73 6.88 -25.45
C SER A 367 -7.33 8.01 -24.49
N ASP A 368 -8.30 8.67 -23.84
CA ASP A 368 -8.09 9.79 -22.92
C ASP A 368 -8.46 9.47 -21.46
N THR A 369 -8.79 8.20 -21.16
CA THR A 369 -9.24 7.76 -19.84
C THR A 369 -8.53 6.46 -19.47
N LEU A 370 -7.73 6.50 -18.41
CA LEU A 370 -6.99 5.32 -17.95
C LEU A 370 -7.48 4.87 -16.58
N CYS A 371 -7.57 3.55 -16.38
CA CYS A 371 -7.89 2.93 -15.10
C CYS A 371 -6.75 1.98 -14.71
N GLY A 372 -6.33 2.00 -13.45
CA GLY A 372 -5.33 1.06 -12.95
C GLY A 372 -4.58 1.58 -11.73
N SER A 373 -3.38 1.06 -11.50
CA SER A 373 -2.53 1.34 -10.33
C SER A 373 -2.13 2.81 -10.21
N ILE A 374 -1.98 3.29 -8.97
CA ILE A 374 -1.58 4.68 -8.68
C ILE A 374 -0.14 4.90 -9.16
N LEU A 375 0.09 6.03 -9.83
CA LEU A 375 1.41 6.50 -10.22
C LEU A 375 1.62 7.90 -9.65
N GLN A 376 2.81 8.17 -9.14
CA GLN A 376 3.21 9.50 -8.73
C GLN A 376 4.41 9.99 -9.56
N TYR A 377 4.43 11.30 -9.81
CA TYR A 377 5.54 12.00 -10.45
C TYR A 377 6.49 12.55 -9.40
N MET A 378 7.72 12.87 -9.81
CA MET A 378 8.67 13.61 -8.99
C MET A 378 8.04 14.93 -8.52
N PRO A 379 8.11 15.26 -7.21
CA PRO A 379 7.43 16.41 -6.63
C PRO A 379 8.24 17.71 -6.83
N VAL A 380 8.70 17.93 -8.05
CA VAL A 380 9.44 19.13 -8.47
C VAL A 380 8.62 19.91 -9.47
N ASP A 381 8.56 21.23 -9.30
CA ASP A 381 7.85 22.13 -10.22
C ASP A 381 8.77 22.51 -11.39
N ASP A 382 8.94 21.59 -12.33
CA ASP A 382 9.76 21.77 -13.53
C ASP A 382 8.95 21.50 -14.82
N ILE A 383 9.64 21.55 -15.96
CA ILE A 383 9.04 21.24 -17.26
C ILE A 383 9.09 19.74 -17.63
N ASN A 384 9.89 18.93 -16.92
CA ASN A 384 10.18 17.55 -17.28
C ASN A 384 9.32 16.58 -16.43
N PRO A 385 8.31 15.90 -17.01
CA PRO A 385 7.41 15.02 -16.26
C PRO A 385 8.08 13.69 -15.90
N GLU A 386 8.97 13.71 -14.92
CA GLU A 386 9.69 12.53 -14.46
C GLU A 386 8.81 11.68 -13.55
N MET A 387 8.58 10.44 -13.97
CA MET A 387 7.90 9.41 -13.19
C MET A 387 8.74 9.02 -11.96
N LEU A 388 8.11 8.92 -10.79
CA LEU A 388 8.78 8.50 -9.56
C LEU A 388 8.55 7.01 -9.28
N TYR A 389 7.28 6.62 -9.10
CA TYR A 389 6.92 5.25 -8.74
C TYR A 389 5.48 4.90 -9.07
N VAL A 390 5.18 3.61 -9.03
CA VAL A 390 3.82 3.04 -9.13
C VAL A 390 3.53 2.22 -7.89
N ASN A 391 2.39 2.47 -7.24
CA ASN A 391 1.85 1.58 -6.23
C ASN A 391 0.85 0.62 -6.89
N GLY A 392 1.20 -0.66 -6.97
CA GLY A 392 0.37 -1.61 -7.71
C GLY A 392 0.71 -3.08 -7.55
N LYS A 393 0.11 -3.74 -6.56
CA LYS A 393 0.13 -5.20 -6.40
C LYS A 393 -0.21 -5.95 -7.70
N ALA A 394 -1.22 -5.49 -8.44
CA ALA A 394 -1.65 -6.11 -9.69
C ALA A 394 -0.61 -6.00 -10.83
N LEU A 395 0.44 -5.20 -10.70
CA LEU A 395 1.54 -5.21 -11.65
C LEU A 395 2.58 -6.28 -11.31
N VAL A 396 2.69 -6.71 -10.06
CA VAL A 396 3.73 -7.65 -9.61
C VAL A 396 3.18 -9.07 -9.44
N ASP A 397 2.05 -9.20 -8.74
CA ASP A 397 1.41 -10.46 -8.41
C ASP A 397 0.40 -10.87 -9.51
N PRO A 398 0.58 -12.02 -10.18
CA PRO A 398 -0.39 -12.53 -11.15
C PRO A 398 -1.79 -12.79 -10.58
N TYR A 399 -1.89 -12.98 -9.27
CA TYR A 399 -3.13 -13.28 -8.55
C TYR A 399 -3.33 -12.28 -7.40
N PRO A 400 -3.54 -10.98 -7.68
CA PRO A 400 -3.55 -9.94 -6.66
C PRO A 400 -4.67 -10.12 -5.61
N SER A 401 -5.77 -10.77 -6.01
CA SER A 401 -6.90 -11.14 -5.14
C SER A 401 -6.86 -12.61 -4.69
N GLY A 402 -5.73 -13.30 -4.87
CA GLY A 402 -5.63 -14.76 -4.75
C GLY A 402 -6.25 -15.50 -5.94
N VAL A 403 -5.95 -16.79 -6.07
CA VAL A 403 -6.40 -17.64 -7.18
C VAL A 403 -7.93 -17.75 -7.21
N GLU A 404 -8.57 -17.88 -6.05
CA GLU A 404 -10.03 -17.96 -5.92
C GLU A 404 -10.71 -16.62 -6.29
N GLY A 405 -10.05 -15.49 -6.02
CA GLY A 405 -10.58 -14.16 -6.28
C GLY A 405 -10.51 -13.70 -7.74
N VAL A 406 -9.85 -14.46 -8.63
CA VAL A 406 -9.68 -14.09 -10.05
C VAL A 406 -11.01 -13.93 -10.76
N ALA A 407 -11.98 -14.82 -10.49
CA ALA A 407 -13.29 -14.80 -11.15
C ALA A 407 -14.14 -13.58 -10.77
N THR A 408 -13.90 -13.01 -9.58
CA THR A 408 -14.64 -11.87 -9.02
C THR A 408 -13.85 -10.57 -9.05
N ALA A 409 -12.58 -10.61 -9.46
CA ALA A 409 -11.72 -9.44 -9.49
C ALA A 409 -12.24 -8.42 -10.53
N ARG A 410 -12.23 -7.15 -10.14
CA ARG A 410 -12.55 -6.06 -11.06
C ARG A 410 -11.47 -5.99 -12.14
N ARG A 411 -11.86 -5.66 -13.38
CA ARG A 411 -10.96 -5.66 -14.54
C ARG A 411 -9.73 -4.77 -14.34
N GLN A 412 -9.89 -3.62 -13.69
CA GLN A 412 -8.82 -2.68 -13.39
C GLN A 412 -7.83 -3.16 -12.33
N ASN A 413 -8.17 -4.22 -11.59
CA ASN A 413 -7.34 -4.84 -10.56
C ASN A 413 -6.77 -6.19 -11.04
N LEU A 414 -6.90 -6.50 -12.33
CA LEU A 414 -6.32 -7.70 -12.92
C LEU A 414 -4.84 -7.48 -13.23
N TYR A 415 -4.12 -8.59 -13.28
CA TYR A 415 -2.71 -8.58 -13.62
C TYR A 415 -2.48 -8.01 -15.02
N ASN A 416 -1.70 -6.93 -15.11
CA ASN A 416 -1.29 -6.35 -16.40
C ASN A 416 0.13 -6.77 -16.74
N THR A 417 0.30 -7.69 -17.68
CA THR A 417 1.63 -8.15 -18.08
C THR A 417 2.47 -7.06 -18.76
N PHE A 418 1.86 -6.15 -19.53
CA PHE A 418 2.62 -5.14 -20.29
C PHE A 418 1.85 -3.81 -20.29
N PRO A 419 1.89 -3.05 -19.18
CA PRO A 419 1.35 -1.70 -19.17
C PRO A 419 2.09 -0.84 -20.19
N THR A 420 1.37 0.03 -20.89
CA THR A 420 1.92 0.82 -22.01
C THR A 420 1.79 2.32 -21.82
N HIS A 421 0.80 2.76 -21.04
CA HIS A 421 0.46 4.18 -20.92
C HIS A 421 0.23 4.56 -19.47
N MET A 422 0.47 5.84 -19.17
CA MET A 422 0.14 6.50 -17.92
C MET A 422 -0.63 7.80 -18.19
N VAL A 423 -1.28 8.33 -17.16
CA VAL A 423 -1.88 9.67 -17.24
C VAL A 423 -0.75 10.72 -17.17
N PRO A 424 -0.72 11.71 -18.07
CA PRO A 424 0.34 12.71 -18.08
C PRO A 424 0.39 13.52 -16.78
N ARG A 425 1.58 14.04 -16.44
CA ARG A 425 1.76 14.90 -15.26
C ARG A 425 0.90 16.14 -15.38
N GLN A 426 0.12 16.41 -14.34
CA GLN A 426 -0.77 17.56 -14.30
C GLN A 426 -1.00 17.98 -12.85
N GLN A 427 -1.37 19.24 -12.66
CA GLN A 427 -1.84 19.70 -11.36
C GLN A 427 -3.11 18.94 -10.95
N ARG A 428 -3.32 18.83 -9.65
CA ARG A 428 -4.47 18.11 -9.11
C ARG A 428 -5.77 18.70 -9.64
N THR A 429 -6.54 17.87 -10.33
CA THR A 429 -7.71 18.30 -11.08
C THR A 429 -8.93 17.49 -10.62
N PRO A 430 -10.11 18.12 -10.45
CA PRO A 430 -11.33 17.39 -10.16
C PRO A 430 -11.70 16.43 -11.29
N THR A 431 -12.31 15.30 -10.96
CA THR A 431 -12.77 14.34 -11.96
C THR A 431 -13.73 15.01 -12.96
N LYS A 432 -13.61 14.73 -14.27
CA LYS A 432 -14.53 15.29 -15.27
C LYS A 432 -15.87 14.56 -15.30
N PRO A 433 -17.00 15.20 -15.63
CA PRO A 433 -18.26 14.49 -15.85
C PRO A 433 -18.12 13.54 -17.05
N SER A 434 -18.68 12.34 -16.95
CA SER A 434 -18.76 11.40 -18.08
C SER A 434 -20.14 10.79 -18.15
N ARG A 435 -20.57 10.49 -19.38
CA ARG A 435 -21.80 9.73 -19.65
C ARG A 435 -21.62 8.23 -19.35
N GLN A 436 -20.37 7.75 -19.37
CA GLN A 436 -20.02 6.39 -19.00
C GLN A 436 -19.71 6.31 -17.50
N GLN A 437 -20.13 5.22 -16.86
CA GLN A 437 -19.81 4.96 -15.47
C GLN A 437 -18.42 4.37 -15.37
N PHE A 438 -17.51 5.13 -14.78
CA PHE A 438 -16.16 4.68 -14.44
C PHE A 438 -16.06 4.43 -12.94
N THR A 439 -15.17 3.50 -12.58
CA THR A 439 -14.87 3.23 -11.17
C THR A 439 -13.88 4.25 -10.63
N ILE A 440 -13.67 4.28 -9.31
CA ILE A 440 -12.78 5.27 -8.67
C ILE A 440 -11.32 5.12 -9.11
N GLU A 441 -10.93 3.95 -9.62
CA GLU A 441 -9.59 3.66 -10.12
C GLU A 441 -9.31 4.30 -11.49
N CYS A 442 -10.30 4.96 -12.11
CA CYS A 442 -10.21 5.58 -13.42
C CYS A 442 -10.01 7.10 -13.37
N MET A 443 -9.09 7.59 -14.18
CA MET A 443 -8.79 8.99 -14.41
C MET A 443 -9.45 9.47 -15.71
N VAL A 444 -10.68 9.97 -15.58
CA VAL A 444 -11.57 10.22 -16.72
C VAL A 444 -11.24 11.54 -17.43
N GLY A 445 -10.93 11.45 -18.73
CA GLY A 445 -10.66 12.59 -19.61
C GLY A 445 -9.40 13.36 -19.22
N LEU A 446 -8.43 12.69 -18.59
CA LEU A 446 -7.15 13.26 -18.16
C LEU A 446 -6.01 12.96 -19.15
N GLY A 447 -6.32 12.30 -20.26
CA GLY A 447 -5.36 11.98 -21.31
C GLY A 447 -4.53 10.75 -21.01
N SER A 448 -3.66 10.41 -21.95
CA SER A 448 -2.72 9.31 -21.87
C SER A 448 -1.41 9.70 -22.54
N THR A 449 -0.30 9.19 -22.00
CA THR A 449 1.04 9.30 -22.57
C THR A 449 1.75 7.95 -22.40
N PRO A 450 2.69 7.57 -23.28
CA PRO A 450 3.47 6.35 -23.10
C PRO A 450 4.23 6.33 -21.76
N LEU A 451 4.38 5.14 -21.19
CA LEU A 451 5.29 4.93 -20.06
C LEU A 451 6.75 5.07 -20.53
N PRO A 452 7.68 5.51 -19.65
CA PRO A 452 9.10 5.50 -19.97
C PRO A 452 9.61 4.06 -20.09
N ASP A 453 10.54 3.82 -21.01
CA ASP A 453 11.10 2.48 -21.26
C ASP A 453 11.79 1.90 -20.01
N SER A 454 12.36 2.77 -19.17
CA SER A 454 12.97 2.39 -17.89
C SER A 454 11.98 1.69 -16.93
N PHE A 455 10.68 1.99 -17.03
CA PHE A 455 9.68 1.34 -16.19
C PHE A 455 9.48 -0.13 -16.54
N ALA A 456 9.59 -0.52 -17.82
CA ALA A 456 9.47 -1.92 -18.22
C ALA A 456 10.60 -2.76 -17.60
N GLY A 457 11.84 -2.25 -17.63
CA GLY A 457 12.98 -2.90 -16.97
C GLY A 457 12.78 -3.06 -15.47
N ALA A 458 12.38 -1.97 -14.78
CA ALA A 458 12.09 -1.99 -13.35
C ALA A 458 10.98 -2.99 -12.98
N LEU A 459 9.87 -3.00 -13.74
CA LEU A 459 8.73 -3.90 -13.52
C LEU A 459 9.10 -5.38 -13.73
N MET A 460 10.00 -5.68 -14.67
CA MET A 460 10.43 -7.04 -14.95
C MET A 460 11.39 -7.55 -13.86
N ARG A 461 12.31 -6.70 -13.37
CA ARG A 461 13.25 -7.02 -12.27
C ARG A 461 12.54 -7.29 -10.94
N ARG A 462 11.82 -6.32 -10.39
CA ARG A 462 10.37 -6.48 -10.33
C ARG A 462 9.81 -7.85 -9.94
N ARG A 463 9.14 -8.40 -10.95
CA ARG A 463 8.51 -9.72 -10.98
C ARG A 463 9.50 -10.87 -10.84
N LEU A 464 10.72 -10.75 -11.36
CA LEU A 464 11.75 -11.78 -11.21
C LEU A 464 12.10 -12.02 -9.73
N HIS A 465 12.26 -10.94 -8.96
CA HIS A 465 12.49 -11.04 -7.52
C HIS A 465 11.26 -11.62 -6.82
N PHE A 466 10.08 -11.07 -7.08
CA PHE A 466 8.82 -11.56 -6.49
C PHE A 466 8.60 -13.06 -6.74
N LEU A 467 8.77 -13.51 -7.99
CA LEU A 467 8.61 -14.91 -8.36
C LEU A 467 9.67 -15.80 -7.69
N GLY A 468 10.90 -15.32 -7.58
CA GLY A 468 11.96 -16.05 -6.87
C GLY A 468 11.63 -16.29 -5.40
N VAL A 469 11.12 -15.27 -4.70
CA VAL A 469 10.64 -15.44 -3.32
C VAL A 469 9.46 -16.43 -3.27
N THR A 470 8.49 -16.25 -4.15
CA THR A 470 7.26 -17.06 -4.20
C THR A 470 7.55 -18.55 -4.47
N THR A 471 8.57 -18.85 -5.27
CA THR A 471 8.94 -20.21 -5.69
C THR A 471 10.11 -20.80 -4.91
N GLY A 472 10.70 -20.05 -3.97
CA GLY A 472 11.88 -20.46 -3.22
C GLY A 472 13.20 -20.42 -4.01
N VAL A 473 13.19 -19.87 -5.23
CA VAL A 473 14.40 -19.68 -6.05
C VAL A 473 15.08 -18.35 -5.69
N LEU A 474 15.61 -18.28 -4.47
CA LEU A 474 16.16 -17.03 -3.89
C LEU A 474 17.38 -16.47 -4.64
N GLY A 475 18.04 -17.28 -5.47
CA GLY A 475 19.12 -16.80 -6.35
C GLY A 475 18.67 -15.67 -7.29
N SER A 476 17.37 -15.58 -7.61
CA SER A 476 16.86 -14.49 -8.45
C SER A 476 17.07 -13.10 -7.84
N LEU A 477 17.13 -13.01 -6.49
CA LEU A 477 17.30 -11.77 -5.72
C LEU A 477 18.70 -11.13 -5.87
N GLN A 478 19.66 -11.88 -6.41
CA GLN A 478 21.03 -11.42 -6.65
C GLN A 478 21.18 -10.70 -7.99
N HIS A 479 20.19 -10.78 -8.87
CA HIS A 479 20.26 -10.20 -10.22
C HIS A 479 19.62 -8.82 -10.28
N CYS A 480 20.47 -7.79 -10.26
CA CYS A 480 20.08 -6.39 -10.47
C CYS A 480 20.18 -5.97 -11.95
N GLU A 481 21.15 -6.52 -12.67
CA GLU A 481 21.47 -6.13 -14.06
C GLU A 481 20.46 -6.67 -15.09
N THR A 482 19.54 -7.53 -14.68
CA THR A 482 18.51 -8.04 -15.58
C THR A 482 17.65 -6.87 -16.05
N TYR A 483 17.59 -6.67 -17.37
CA TYR A 483 16.78 -5.65 -18.04
C TYR A 483 17.29 -4.20 -17.95
N GLU A 484 18.58 -3.97 -17.66
CA GLU A 484 19.23 -2.64 -17.73
C GLU A 484 19.50 -2.14 -19.16
N ARG A 485 18.99 -2.80 -20.20
CA ARG A 485 19.24 -2.36 -21.57
C ARG A 485 18.35 -1.16 -21.91
N ASP A 486 18.98 -0.07 -22.35
CA ASP A 486 18.37 0.97 -23.17
C ASP A 486 17.71 0.27 -24.38
N PHE A 487 16.38 0.29 -24.43
CA PHE A 487 15.61 -0.19 -25.59
C PHE A 487 15.51 0.90 -26.65
#